data_AF-A0A1Y5PPF7-F1
#
_entry.id   AF-A0A1Y5PPF7-F1
#
_cell.length_a   1.000
_cell.length_b   1.000
_cell.length_c   1.000
_cell.angle_alpha   90.00
_cell.angle_beta   90.00
_cell.angle_gamma   90.00
#
_symmetry.space_group_name_H-M   'P 1'
#
loop_
_entity.id
_entity.type
_entity.pdbx_description
1 polymer ?
#
loop_
_entity_poly.entity_id
_entity_poly.type
_entity_poly.pdbx_seq_one_letter_code
_entity_poly.pdbx_strand_id
1 'polypeptide(L)'
;MARPVVDWRRATLIGAIAGGVFWGLTAGAILVSKASAIVVAGVCVTAAVVVVAGVLVYRQSTSPPDRAFGMGLVLAPLTGLAPVLIAFLPGLVTHVIVWKG
;
A
#
# COMPACT_ATOMS: atom_id res chain seq x y z
N MET A 1 17.32 13.53 -23.95
CA MET A 1 16.58 13.95 -22.73
C MET A 1 16.87 12.95 -21.62
N ALA A 2 17.69 13.31 -20.64
CA ALA A 2 17.94 12.45 -19.49
C ALA A 2 16.64 12.30 -18.68
N ARG A 3 16.14 11.08 -18.50
CA ARG A 3 14.96 10.84 -17.67
C ARG A 3 15.27 11.33 -16.25
N PRO A 4 14.40 12.12 -15.59
CA PRO A 4 14.62 12.51 -14.21
C PRO A 4 14.74 11.25 -13.36
N VAL A 5 15.94 10.99 -12.85
CA VAL A 5 16.22 9.80 -12.04
C VAL A 5 15.53 9.99 -10.70
N VAL A 6 14.60 9.10 -10.39
CA VAL A 6 13.97 9.06 -9.06
C VAL A 6 15.03 8.67 -8.05
N ASP A 7 15.16 9.45 -6.97
CA ASP A 7 15.97 9.06 -5.83
C ASP A 7 15.25 7.93 -5.07
N TRP A 8 15.58 6.70 -5.44
CA TRP A 8 15.01 5.49 -4.87
C TRP A 8 15.38 5.29 -3.41
N ARG A 9 16.54 5.80 -2.95
CA ARG A 9 16.92 5.72 -1.54
C ARG A 9 15.94 6.52 -0.70
N ARG A 10 15.68 7.76 -1.12
CA ARG A 10 14.73 8.65 -0.44
C ARG A 10 13.29 8.13 -0.54
N ALA A 11 12.89 7.65 -1.71
CA ALA A 11 11.56 7.07 -1.92
C ALA A 11 11.32 5.85 -1.01
N THR A 12 12.31 4.96 -0.90
CA THR A 12 12.22 3.77 -0.05
C THR A 12 12.14 4.14 1.43
N LEU A 13 12.94 5.12 1.88
CA LEU A 13 12.88 5.59 3.28
C LEU A 13 11.51 6.18 3.62
N ILE A 14 10.98 7.04 2.74
CA ILE A 14 9.65 7.64 2.90
C ILE A 14 8.59 6.54 2.90
N GLY A 15 8.67 5.59 1.96
CA GLY A 15 7.74 4.47 1.88
C GLY A 15 7.80 3.55 3.10
N ALA A 16 8.97 3.32 3.68
CA ALA A 16 9.11 2.51 4.90
C ALA A 16 8.50 3.21 6.12
N ILE A 17 8.71 4.51 6.28
CA ILE A 17 8.13 5.29 7.39
C ILE A 17 6.61 5.38 7.23
N ALA A 18 6.13 5.84 6.08
CA ALA A 18 4.71 5.99 5.81
C ALA A 18 3.99 4.63 5.82
N GLY A 19 4.61 3.59 5.24
CA GLY A 19 4.11 2.23 5.24
C GLY A 19 4.04 1.66 6.66
N GLY A 20 5.08 1.82 7.47
CA GLY A 20 5.09 1.37 8.86
C GLY A 20 3.96 1.99 9.69
N VAL A 21 3.72 3.30 9.54
CA VAL A 21 2.60 3.98 10.21
C VAL A 21 1.26 3.46 9.70
N PHE A 22 1.08 3.39 8.37
CA PHE A 22 -0.16 2.91 7.76
C PHE A 22 -0.51 1.49 8.19
N TRP A 23 0.45 0.57 8.14
CA TRP A 23 0.26 -0.84 8.49
C TRP A 23 0.16 -1.06 10.00
N GLY A 24 0.86 -0.29 10.82
CA GLY A 24 0.70 -0.32 12.27
C GLY A 24 -0.72 0.05 12.71
N LEU A 25 -1.26 1.15 12.16
CA LEU A 25 -2.64 1.56 12.41
C LEU A 25 -3.65 0.55 11.86
N THR A 26 -3.40 0.02 10.66
CA THR A 26 -4.23 -1.01 10.04
C THR A 26 -4.30 -2.28 10.89
N ALA A 27 -3.15 -2.77 11.39
CA ALA A 27 -3.10 -3.93 12.27
C ALA A 27 -3.91 -3.71 13.55
N GLY A 28 -3.77 -2.54 14.18
CA GLY A 28 -4.58 -2.17 15.35
C GLY A 28 -6.09 -2.14 15.04
N ALA A 29 -6.49 -1.53 13.93
CA ALA A 29 -7.87 -1.45 13.51
C ALA A 29 -8.48 -2.84 13.22
N ILE A 30 -7.73 -3.72 12.56
CA ILE A 30 -8.16 -5.10 12.27
C ILE A 30 -8.31 -5.90 13.57
N LEU A 31 -7.36 -5.80 14.50
CA LEU A 31 -7.42 -6.50 15.78
C LEU A 31 -8.63 -6.09 16.62
N VAL A 32 -8.88 -4.78 16.75
CA VAL A 32 -10.02 -4.25 17.52
C VAL A 32 -11.36 -4.61 16.86
N SER A 33 -11.41 -4.60 15.54
CA SER A 33 -12.64 -4.89 14.78
C SER A 33 -12.91 -6.37 14.52
N LYS A 34 -12.05 -7.28 15.03
CA LYS A 34 -12.10 -8.73 14.73
C LYS A 34 -12.14 -9.01 13.22
N ALA A 35 -11.38 -8.25 12.44
CA ALA A 35 -11.33 -8.33 10.99
C ALA A 35 -12.71 -8.17 10.30
N SER A 36 -13.55 -7.26 10.81
CA SER A 36 -14.82 -6.90 10.16
C SER A 36 -14.60 -6.51 8.69
N ALA A 37 -15.46 -7.03 7.81
CA ALA A 37 -15.39 -6.77 6.37
C ALA A 37 -15.41 -5.26 6.03
N ILE A 38 -16.11 -4.45 6.82
CA ILE A 38 -16.17 -2.99 6.64
C ILE A 38 -14.81 -2.34 6.89
N VAL A 39 -14.09 -2.80 7.92
CA VAL A 39 -12.75 -2.27 8.25
C VAL A 39 -11.74 -2.69 7.19
N VAL A 40 -11.81 -3.94 6.73
CA VAL A 40 -10.96 -4.42 5.63
C VAL A 40 -11.22 -3.63 4.34
N ALA A 41 -12.50 -3.41 3.99
CA ALA A 41 -12.87 -2.59 2.84
C ALA A 41 -12.36 -1.14 2.98
N GLY A 42 -12.49 -0.55 4.17
CA GLY A 42 -11.97 0.80 4.47
C GLY A 42 -10.45 0.90 4.32
N VAL A 43 -9.70 -0.12 4.77
CA VAL A 43 -8.24 -0.20 4.57
C VAL A 43 -7.89 -0.26 3.08
N CYS A 44 -8.59 -1.08 2.30
CA CYS A 44 -8.38 -1.18 0.86
C CYS A 44 -8.66 0.14 0.13
N VAL A 45 -9.76 0.83 0.48
CA VAL A 45 -10.09 2.14 -0.09
C VAL A 45 -9.02 3.17 0.30
N THR A 46 -8.61 3.20 1.56
CA THR A 46 -7.58 4.13 2.04
C THR A 46 -6.24 3.89 1.33
N ALA A 47 -5.84 2.62 1.17
CA ALA A 47 -4.65 2.25 0.41
C ALA A 47 -4.73 2.74 -1.05
N ALA A 48 -5.88 2.57 -1.71
CA ALA A 48 -6.09 3.03 -3.08
C ALA A 48 -5.98 4.56 -3.19
N VAL A 49 -6.57 5.30 -2.25
CA VAL A 49 -6.46 6.77 -2.19
C VAL A 49 -5.01 7.22 -2.02
N VAL A 50 -4.27 6.57 -1.13
CA VAL A 50 -2.84 6.87 -0.90
C VAL A 50 -2.02 6.59 -2.17
N VAL A 51 -2.25 5.48 -2.87
CA VAL A 51 -1.58 5.18 -4.14
C VAL A 51 -1.90 6.26 -5.18
N VAL A 52 -3.17 6.62 -5.35
CA VAL A 52 -3.59 7.63 -6.33
C VAL A 52 -2.95 8.98 -6.01
N ALA A 53 -2.94 9.40 -4.74
CA ALA A 53 -2.27 10.62 -4.30
C ALA A 53 -0.77 10.58 -4.62
N GLY A 54 -0.08 9.47 -4.33
CA GLY A 54 1.34 9.29 -4.65
C GLY A 54 1.64 9.38 -6.15
N VAL A 55 0.78 8.78 -6.99
CA VAL A 55 0.88 8.87 -8.45
C VAL A 55 0.65 10.29 -8.94
N LEU A 56 -0.34 11.01 -8.39
CA LEU A 56 -0.61 12.40 -8.77
C LEU A 56 0.58 13.30 -8.40
N VAL A 57 1.12 13.16 -7.19
CA VAL A 57 2.32 13.91 -6.76
C VAL A 57 3.51 13.60 -7.67
N TYR A 58 3.74 12.32 -8.00
CA TYR A 58 4.80 11.93 -8.93
C TYR A 58 4.63 12.55 -10.32
N ARG A 59 3.40 12.56 -10.85
CA ARG A 59 3.10 13.07 -12.20
C ARG A 59 3.14 14.59 -12.29
N GLN A 60 2.71 15.29 -11.24
CA GLN A 60 2.67 16.75 -11.20
C GLN A 60 4.03 17.38 -10.83
N SER A 61 4.89 16.63 -10.16
CA SER A 61 6.19 17.15 -9.72
C SER A 61 7.23 17.21 -10.84
N THR A 62 7.82 18.37 -11.02
CA THR A 62 9.03 18.57 -11.83
C THR A 62 10.31 18.44 -11.01
N SER A 63 10.20 18.52 -9.67
CA SER A 63 11.32 18.40 -8.75
C SER A 63 11.67 16.92 -8.47
N PRO A 64 12.97 16.55 -8.44
CA PRO A 64 13.42 15.23 -7.98
C PRO A 64 12.96 14.83 -6.56
N PRO A 65 12.97 15.72 -5.54
CA PRO A 65 12.59 15.34 -4.18
C PRO A 65 11.11 14.97 -4.05
N ASP A 66 10.22 15.66 -4.76
CA ASP A 66 8.78 15.43 -4.67
C ASP A 66 8.37 14.17 -5.46
N ARG A 67 9.10 13.85 -6.54
CA ARG A 67 8.95 12.55 -7.23
C ARG A 67 9.33 11.38 -6.36
N ALA A 68 10.41 11.50 -5.58
CA ALA A 68 10.79 10.48 -4.61
C ALA A 68 9.73 10.32 -3.51
N PHE A 69 9.15 11.43 -3.04
CA PHE A 69 8.04 11.39 -2.08
C PHE A 69 6.80 10.71 -2.65
N GLY A 70 6.39 11.05 -3.88
CA GLY A 70 5.27 10.42 -4.56
C GLY A 70 5.45 8.90 -4.72
N MET A 71 6.65 8.46 -5.13
CA MET A 71 6.98 7.03 -5.20
C MET A 71 6.99 6.35 -3.82
N GLY A 72 7.50 7.03 -2.79
CA GLY A 72 7.44 6.53 -1.41
C GLY A 72 6.00 6.32 -0.94
N LEU A 73 5.09 7.23 -1.27
CA LEU A 73 3.67 7.12 -0.95
C LEU A 73 3.00 5.92 -1.64
N VAL A 74 3.40 5.62 -2.88
CA VAL A 74 2.91 4.43 -3.61
C VAL A 74 3.43 3.14 -2.99
N LEU A 75 4.70 3.12 -2.57
CA LEU A 75 5.32 1.96 -1.95
C LEU A 75 4.75 1.65 -0.54
N ALA A 76 4.37 2.69 0.21
CA ALA A 76 3.86 2.55 1.57
C ALA A 76 2.71 1.52 1.72
N PRO A 77 1.60 1.61 0.98
CA PRO A 77 0.55 0.58 1.02
C PRO A 77 0.95 -0.70 0.26
N LEU A 78 1.82 -0.65 -0.75
CA LEU A 78 2.19 -1.88 -1.48
C LEU A 78 3.05 -2.85 -0.64
N THR A 79 3.84 -2.34 0.31
CA THR A 79 4.74 -3.16 1.14
C THR A 79 4.01 -4.14 2.06
N GLY A 80 2.84 -3.79 2.59
CA GLY A 80 2.04 -4.69 3.43
C GLY A 80 0.95 -5.43 2.66
N LEU A 81 0.50 -4.93 1.50
CA LEU A 81 -0.40 -5.67 0.62
C LEU A 81 0.24 -6.96 0.09
N ALA A 82 1.55 -6.95 -0.20
CA ALA A 82 2.27 -8.14 -0.66
C ALA A 82 2.22 -9.32 0.34
N PRO A 83 2.62 -9.18 1.62
CA PRO A 83 2.51 -10.27 2.59
C PRO A 83 1.06 -10.63 2.92
N VAL A 84 0.12 -9.67 2.93
CA VAL A 84 -1.31 -9.96 3.13
C VAL A 84 -1.86 -10.80 1.98
N LEU A 85 -1.53 -10.47 0.73
CA LEU A 85 -1.90 -11.28 -0.44
C LEU A 85 -1.29 -12.68 -0.36
N ILE A 86 -0.01 -12.79 -0.01
CA ILE A 86 0.66 -14.09 0.15
C ILE A 86 -0.01 -14.96 1.22
N ALA A 87 -0.43 -14.36 2.34
CA ALA A 87 -1.06 -15.07 3.44
C ALA A 87 -2.54 -15.44 3.16
N PHE A 88 -3.28 -14.59 2.45
CA PHE A 88 -4.72 -14.80 2.19
C PHE A 88 -5.01 -15.59 0.91
N LEU A 89 -4.12 -15.57 -0.10
CA LEU A 89 -4.34 -16.30 -1.36
C LEU A 89 -4.63 -17.80 -1.14
N PRO A 90 -3.90 -18.53 -0.28
CA PRO A 90 -4.17 -19.95 -0.05
C PRO A 90 -5.56 -20.21 0.56
N GLY A 91 -5.97 -19.40 1.54
CA GLY A 91 -7.26 -19.53 2.22
C GLY A 91 -8.46 -19.12 1.35
N LEU A 92 -8.27 -18.12 0.48
CA LEU A 92 -9.29 -17.71 -0.47
C LEU A 92 -9.49 -18.78 -1.56
N VAL A 93 -8.39 -19.37 -2.04
CA VAL A 93 -8.41 -20.45 -3.04
C VAL A 93 -9.09 -21.70 -2.48
N THR A 94 -8.82 -22.08 -1.22
CA THR A 94 -9.50 -23.24 -0.61
C THR A 94 -11.00 -23.01 -0.41
N HIS A 95 -11.44 -21.82 0.02
CA HIS A 95 -12.86 -21.51 0.13
C HIS A 95 -13.60 -21.51 -1.22
N VAL A 96 -12.96 -21.01 -2.29
CA VAL A 96 -13.55 -21.00 -3.64
C VAL A 96 -13.61 -22.41 -4.24
N ILE A 97 -12.63 -23.28 -3.97
CA ILE A 97 -12.64 -24.67 -4.43
C ILE A 97 -13.71 -25.48 -3.68
N VAL A 98 -13.83 -25.33 -2.36
CA VAL A 98 -14.85 -26.03 -1.54
C VAL A 98 -16.27 -25.59 -1.89
N TRP A 99 -16.49 -24.33 -2.27
CA TRP A 99 -17.80 -23.86 -2.72
C TRP A 99 -18.21 -24.42 -4.11
N LYS A 100 -17.26 -24.92 -4.90
CA LYS A 100 -17.49 -25.43 -6.26
C LYS A 100 -17.52 -26.98 -6.36
N GLY A 101 -17.17 -27.71 -5.30
CA GLY A 101 -17.19 -29.17 -5.24
C GLY A 101 -18.40 -29.69 -4.49
#